data_AF-A0A397BKR4-F1
#
_entry.id   AF-A0A397BKR4-F1
#
_cell.length_a   1.000
_cell.length_b   1.000
_cell.length_c   1.000
_cell.angle_alpha   90.00
_cell.angle_beta   90.00
_cell.angle_gamma   90.00
#
_symmetry.space_group_name_H-M   'P 1'
#
loop_
_entity.id
_entity.type
_entity.pdbx_description
1 polymer ?
#
loop_
_entity_poly.entity_id
_entity_poly.type
_entity_poly.pdbx_seq_one_letter_code
_entity_poly.pdbx_strand_id
1 'polypeptide(L)'
;MKRHRVTYLGTTHHGGWATFQGKGRGEFQTISSDLVDFMESVRDGEHFLTTAHLVTWVKSYQPQWLSAYMTDKSNDSARKTMPLLITIKGTPGGEIDVDELPTYPPGPVYAMQKTACMDQRVWSLYLREVLQPEVDCPSVVLADKFTCNVLKKSYNILEDELFCSAYLQPLPANTTSVLQPLDMGVMGRFKQICHRKWITEVKVVTAAEKRLSMIQRTIKVWEDMKEDTVR
;
A
#
# COMPACT_ATOMS: atom_id res chain seq x y z
N MET A 1 -20.21 -17.21 6.21
CA MET A 1 -19.84 -16.14 7.17
C MET A 1 -18.36 -15.82 6.98
N LYS A 2 -18.03 -14.67 6.38
CA LYS A 2 -16.63 -14.21 6.29
C LYS A 2 -16.24 -13.67 7.67
N ARG A 3 -15.31 -14.34 8.37
CA ARG A 3 -14.80 -13.90 9.67
C ARG A 3 -14.06 -12.57 9.50
N HIS A 4 -14.38 -11.58 10.33
CA HIS A 4 -13.54 -10.40 10.54
C HIS A 4 -12.15 -10.86 10.98
N ARG A 5 -11.13 -10.63 10.15
CA ARG A 5 -9.74 -10.97 10.50
C ARG A 5 -9.17 -9.84 11.34
N VAL A 6 -9.30 -9.94 12.65
CA VAL A 6 -8.55 -9.12 13.60
C VAL A 6 -7.26 -9.88 13.91
N THR A 7 -6.15 -9.46 13.30
CA THR A 7 -4.86 -10.15 13.48
C THR A 7 -4.16 -9.62 14.73
N TYR A 8 -4.32 -10.34 15.85
CA TYR A 8 -3.38 -10.29 16.97
C TYR A 8 -2.31 -11.36 16.71
N LEU A 9 -1.06 -10.93 16.49
CA LEU A 9 0.03 -11.84 16.13
C LEU A 9 0.35 -12.81 17.29
N GLY A 10 -0.27 -13.99 17.25
CA GLY A 10 0.33 -15.24 17.71
C GLY A 10 1.04 -15.89 16.51
N THR A 11 2.26 -16.35 16.72
CA THR A 11 3.07 -17.02 15.69
C THR A 11 2.46 -18.37 15.32
N THR A 12 1.98 -18.51 14.09
CA THR A 12 1.65 -19.83 13.51
C THR A 12 2.31 -19.99 12.14
N HIS A 13 3.20 -20.98 12.06
CA HIS A 13 3.82 -21.48 10.84
C HIS A 13 2.78 -22.18 9.96
N HIS A 14 2.74 -21.86 8.67
CA HIS A 14 2.00 -22.66 7.68
C HIS A 14 2.87 -22.98 6.45
N GLY A 15 2.70 -24.21 5.98
CA GLY A 15 3.65 -24.98 5.19
C GLY A 15 3.87 -24.52 3.75
N GLY A 16 5.04 -24.92 3.25
CA GLY A 16 5.67 -24.43 2.03
C GLY A 16 4.89 -24.71 0.75
N TRP A 17 4.86 -23.69 -0.11
CA TRP A 17 4.48 -23.81 -1.51
C TRP A 17 5.74 -23.66 -2.38
N ALA A 18 5.76 -24.40 -3.48
CA ALA A 18 6.94 -24.73 -4.27
C ALA A 18 7.71 -23.51 -4.76
N THR A 19 9.02 -23.54 -4.54
CA THR A 19 10.01 -22.55 -4.94
C THR A 19 10.13 -22.37 -6.45
N PHE A 20 9.96 -21.14 -6.95
CA PHE A 20 10.64 -20.68 -8.17
C PHE A 20 12.11 -20.37 -7.84
N GLN A 21 12.94 -21.42 -7.73
CA GLN A 21 14.38 -21.25 -7.53
C GLN A 21 15.08 -20.86 -8.84
N GLY A 22 15.83 -19.75 -8.80
CA GLY A 22 17.18 -19.73 -9.39
C GLY A 22 17.48 -18.71 -10.49
N LYS A 23 16.51 -18.26 -11.30
CA LYS A 23 16.85 -17.43 -12.50
C LYS A 23 16.45 -15.95 -12.44
N GLY A 24 15.31 -15.60 -11.84
CA GLY A 24 14.81 -14.21 -11.85
C GLY A 24 15.35 -13.28 -10.75
N ARG A 25 15.99 -13.81 -9.70
CA ARG A 25 16.40 -13.02 -8.53
C ARG A 25 17.60 -12.11 -8.82
N GLY A 26 18.54 -12.55 -9.65
CA GLY A 26 19.73 -11.77 -10.02
C GLY A 26 19.39 -10.61 -10.97
N GLU A 27 18.60 -10.88 -12.00
CA GLU A 27 18.15 -9.86 -12.97
C GLU A 27 17.36 -8.75 -12.28
N PHE A 28 16.51 -9.10 -11.32
CA PHE A 28 15.70 -8.11 -10.60
C PHE A 28 16.51 -7.26 -9.61
N GLN A 29 17.57 -7.81 -9.01
CA GLN A 29 18.52 -7.01 -8.20
C GLN A 29 19.21 -5.96 -9.04
N THR A 30 19.63 -6.32 -10.26
CA THR A 30 20.24 -5.38 -11.21
C THR A 30 19.24 -4.29 -11.62
N ILE A 31 18.00 -4.66 -11.95
CA ILE A 31 16.93 -3.69 -12.26
C ILE A 31 16.69 -2.71 -11.11
N SER A 32 16.65 -3.23 -9.87
CA SER A 32 16.45 -2.39 -8.69
C SER A 32 17.62 -1.41 -8.50
N SER A 33 18.86 -1.88 -8.62
CA SER A 33 20.06 -1.05 -8.47
C SER A 33 20.12 0.04 -9.55
N ASP A 34 19.93 -0.34 -10.81
CA ASP A 34 19.99 0.59 -11.95
C ASP A 34 18.90 1.67 -11.86
N LEU A 35 17.73 1.32 -11.30
CA LEU A 35 16.67 2.29 -11.03
C LEU A 35 17.08 3.30 -9.97
N VAL A 36 17.77 2.87 -8.90
CA VAL A 36 18.28 3.79 -7.87
C VAL A 36 19.30 4.75 -8.47
N ASP A 37 20.27 4.22 -9.21
CA ASP A 37 21.35 5.02 -9.81
C ASP A 37 20.76 6.06 -10.78
N PHE A 38 19.73 5.69 -11.54
CA PHE A 38 18.98 6.63 -12.37
C PHE A 38 18.29 7.72 -11.54
N MET A 39 17.59 7.34 -10.46
CA MET A 39 16.89 8.30 -9.59
C MET A 39 17.87 9.30 -8.95
N GLU A 40 19.06 8.84 -8.56
CA GLU A 40 20.12 9.70 -8.03
C GLU A 40 20.73 10.58 -9.14
N SER A 41 21.00 10.04 -10.33
CA SER A 41 21.54 10.80 -11.46
C SER A 41 20.63 11.94 -11.92
N VAL A 42 19.30 11.72 -12.01
CA VAL A 42 18.34 12.78 -12.36
C VAL A 42 18.36 13.91 -11.35
N ARG A 43 18.55 13.58 -10.06
CA ARG A 43 18.63 14.58 -8.99
C ARG A 43 19.95 15.36 -9.05
N ASP A 44 21.06 14.67 -9.29
CA ASP A 44 22.38 15.30 -9.38
C ASP A 44 22.50 16.22 -10.60
N GLY A 45 21.67 16.01 -11.63
CA GLY A 45 21.48 16.94 -12.75
C GLY A 45 20.55 18.13 -12.47
N GLU A 46 20.22 18.43 -11.20
CA GLU A 46 19.30 19.49 -10.76
C GLU A 46 17.86 19.40 -11.32
N HIS A 47 17.46 18.23 -11.83
CA HIS A 47 16.09 18.01 -12.31
C HIS A 47 15.20 17.41 -11.22
N PHE A 48 13.93 17.83 -11.19
CA PHE A 48 12.93 17.17 -10.36
C PHE A 48 12.66 15.77 -10.91
N LEU A 49 12.91 14.73 -10.11
CA LEU A 49 12.52 13.38 -10.45
C LEU A 49 10.98 13.30 -10.49
N THR A 50 10.40 12.73 -11.54
CA THR A 50 8.95 12.63 -11.75
C THR A 50 8.54 11.20 -12.12
N THR A 51 7.26 10.86 -12.00
CA THR A 51 6.72 9.58 -12.50
C THR A 51 6.98 9.40 -14.00
N ALA A 52 7.00 10.48 -14.80
CA ALA A 52 7.35 10.42 -16.22
C ALA A 52 8.80 9.98 -16.43
N HIS A 53 9.75 10.45 -15.60
CA HIS A 53 11.14 9.99 -15.64
C HIS A 53 11.24 8.49 -15.35
N LEU A 54 10.55 8.00 -14.32
CA LEU A 54 10.52 6.57 -13.98
C LEU A 54 9.92 5.71 -15.10
N VAL A 55 8.77 6.12 -15.65
CA VAL A 55 8.12 5.41 -16.77
C VAL A 55 9.01 5.42 -18.01
N THR A 56 9.68 6.54 -18.29
CA THR A 56 10.60 6.65 -19.43
C THR A 56 11.80 5.72 -19.25
N TRP A 57 12.35 5.64 -18.04
CA TRP A 57 13.43 4.70 -17.73
C TRP A 57 12.99 3.24 -17.94
N VAL A 58 11.83 2.84 -17.40
CA VAL A 58 11.30 1.48 -17.60
C VAL A 58 11.09 1.17 -19.08
N LYS A 59 10.53 2.10 -19.86
CA LYS A 59 10.36 1.92 -21.32
C LYS A 59 11.68 1.76 -22.05
N SER A 60 12.71 2.50 -21.63
CA SER A 60 14.00 2.55 -22.32
C SER A 60 14.90 1.37 -21.97
N TYR A 61 14.88 0.93 -20.71
CA TYR A 61 15.82 -0.05 -20.19
C TYR A 61 15.17 -1.41 -19.87
N GLN A 62 13.85 -1.48 -19.70
CA GLN A 62 13.12 -2.71 -19.37
C GLN A 62 11.93 -3.01 -20.33
N PRO A 63 12.11 -2.93 -21.67
CA PRO A 63 10.99 -3.04 -22.62
C PRO A 63 10.35 -4.42 -22.68
N GLN A 64 11.14 -5.49 -22.50
CA GLN A 64 10.63 -6.87 -22.52
C GLN A 64 9.79 -7.17 -21.28
N TRP A 65 10.24 -6.75 -20.10
CA TRP A 65 9.48 -6.84 -18.86
C TRP A 65 8.18 -6.04 -18.95
N LEU A 66 8.24 -4.81 -19.45
CA LEU A 66 7.05 -3.96 -19.62
C LEU A 66 6.03 -4.60 -20.57
N SER A 67 6.49 -5.18 -21.69
CA SER A 67 5.62 -5.88 -22.64
C SER A 67 4.92 -7.09 -22.00
N ALA A 68 5.65 -7.91 -21.23
CA ALA A 68 5.09 -9.05 -20.53
C ALA A 68 4.05 -8.60 -19.49
N TYR A 69 4.38 -7.58 -18.70
CA TYR A 69 3.48 -6.97 -17.70
C TYR A 69 2.18 -6.45 -18.33
N MET A 70 2.27 -5.71 -19.45
CA MET A 70 1.09 -5.16 -20.13
C MET A 70 0.20 -6.26 -20.74
N THR A 71 0.80 -7.34 -21.24
CA THR A 71 0.05 -8.48 -21.82
C THR A 71 -0.73 -9.22 -20.74
N ASP A 72 -0.12 -9.46 -19.58
CA ASP A 72 -0.76 -10.14 -18.45
C ASP A 72 -1.91 -9.30 -17.87
N LYS A 73 -1.69 -7.98 -17.71
CA LYS A 73 -2.72 -7.05 -17.22
C LYS A 73 -3.86 -6.78 -18.20
N SER A 74 -3.72 -7.11 -19.49
CA SER A 74 -4.81 -6.99 -20.48
C SER A 74 -5.83 -8.13 -20.42
N ASN A 75 -5.44 -9.28 -19.85
CA ASN A 75 -6.31 -10.45 -19.68
C ASN A 75 -7.08 -10.42 -18.35
N ASP A 76 -6.64 -9.62 -17.38
CA ASP A 76 -7.29 -9.43 -16.09
C ASP A 76 -8.36 -8.33 -16.18
N SER A 77 -9.58 -8.71 -16.61
CA SER A 77 -10.73 -7.80 -16.70
C SER A 77 -11.27 -7.31 -15.34
N ALA A 78 -10.70 -7.78 -14.22
CA ALA A 78 -11.13 -7.43 -12.87
C ALA A 78 -9.94 -6.95 -12.03
N ARG A 79 -9.37 -5.80 -12.39
CA ARG A 79 -8.37 -5.14 -11.55
C ARG A 79 -8.90 -4.95 -10.14
N LYS A 80 -8.26 -5.64 -9.19
CA LYS A 80 -8.64 -5.70 -7.79
C LYS A 80 -8.24 -4.40 -7.09
N THR A 81 -9.19 -3.75 -6.43
CA THR A 81 -8.90 -2.58 -5.58
C THR A 81 -8.14 -3.05 -4.36
N MET A 82 -6.96 -2.46 -4.09
CA MET A 82 -6.17 -2.79 -2.92
C MET A 82 -6.98 -2.59 -1.63
N PRO A 83 -6.93 -3.53 -0.66
CA PRO A 83 -7.63 -3.39 0.61
C PRO A 83 -7.22 -2.11 1.35
N LEU A 84 -8.19 -1.42 1.96
CA LEU A 84 -7.91 -0.26 2.81
C LEU A 84 -7.29 -0.70 4.14
N LEU A 85 -6.24 -0.01 4.59
CA LEU A 85 -5.80 -0.06 5.98
C LEU A 85 -6.36 1.14 6.74
N ILE A 86 -7.25 0.88 7.71
CA ILE A 86 -7.83 1.92 8.57
C ILE A 86 -7.20 1.82 9.96
N THR A 87 -6.52 2.90 10.32
CA THR A 87 -5.95 3.05 11.66
C THR A 87 -6.94 3.72 12.59
N ILE A 88 -7.26 3.08 13.71
CA ILE A 88 -8.15 3.60 14.75
C ILE A 88 -7.31 4.04 15.95
N LYS A 89 -7.57 5.27 16.39
CA LYS A 89 -6.95 5.81 17.61
C LYS A 89 -7.59 5.18 18.84
N GLY A 90 -6.88 4.28 19.51
CA GLY A 90 -7.35 3.58 20.69
C GLY A 90 -6.29 2.64 21.27
N THR A 91 -6.64 1.95 22.35
CA THR A 91 -5.74 1.00 23.00
C THR A 91 -6.20 -0.42 22.66
N PRO A 92 -5.31 -1.29 22.15
CA PRO A 92 -5.64 -2.72 22.02
C PRO A 92 -6.14 -3.30 23.34
N GLY A 93 -7.22 -4.07 23.31
CA GLY A 93 -7.93 -4.59 24.48
C GLY A 93 -8.80 -3.56 25.24
N GLY A 94 -8.90 -2.32 24.76
CA GLY A 94 -9.81 -1.31 25.33
C GLY A 94 -11.22 -1.38 24.76
N GLU A 95 -12.12 -0.55 25.28
CA GLU A 95 -13.56 -0.53 24.92
C GLU A 95 -13.80 -0.44 23.40
N ILE A 96 -13.08 0.43 22.67
CA ILE A 96 -13.24 0.55 21.22
C ILE A 96 -12.86 -0.76 20.50
N ASP A 97 -11.85 -1.46 20.98
CA ASP A 97 -11.38 -2.70 20.38
C ASP A 97 -12.32 -3.87 20.68
N VAL A 98 -12.85 -3.93 21.90
CA VAL A 98 -13.72 -5.02 22.36
C VAL A 98 -15.16 -4.85 21.89
N ASP A 99 -15.71 -3.63 22.01
CA ASP A 99 -17.14 -3.39 21.84
C ASP A 99 -17.48 -2.81 20.47
N GLU A 100 -16.62 -1.96 19.88
CA GLU A 100 -16.93 -1.26 18.63
C GLU A 100 -16.33 -1.92 17.39
N LEU A 101 -15.06 -2.30 17.43
CA LEU A 101 -14.36 -2.89 16.28
C LEU A 101 -15.09 -4.09 15.65
N PRO A 102 -15.71 -5.01 16.43
CA PRO A 102 -16.46 -6.12 15.85
C PRO A 102 -17.70 -5.68 15.04
N THR A 103 -18.20 -4.47 15.27
CA THR A 103 -19.35 -3.90 14.56
C THR A 103 -18.98 -3.24 13.24
N TYR A 104 -17.70 -3.01 12.99
CA TYR A 104 -17.25 -2.31 11.78
C TYR A 104 -17.44 -3.15 10.52
N PRO A 105 -17.70 -2.50 9.38
CA PRO A 105 -17.96 -3.19 8.12
C PRO A 105 -16.73 -4.00 7.67
N PRO A 106 -16.94 -5.17 7.04
CA PRO A 106 -15.86 -5.97 6.47
C PRO A 106 -15.25 -5.26 5.25
N GLY A 107 -14.05 -5.70 4.85
CA GLY A 107 -13.34 -5.18 3.67
C GLY A 107 -11.98 -4.59 4.06
N PRO A 108 -11.93 -3.52 4.87
CA PRO A 108 -10.67 -2.98 5.36
C PRO A 108 -9.95 -3.90 6.34
N VAL A 109 -8.63 -3.75 6.39
CA VAL A 109 -7.79 -4.18 7.50
C VAL A 109 -7.84 -3.07 8.56
N TYR A 110 -8.18 -3.42 9.79
CA TYR A 110 -8.23 -2.46 10.89
C TYR A 110 -7.01 -2.61 11.80
N ALA A 111 -6.38 -1.48 12.14
CA ALA A 111 -5.27 -1.43 13.07
C ALA A 111 -5.60 -0.49 14.24
N MET A 112 -5.54 -1.01 15.47
CA MET A 112 -5.72 -0.20 16.68
C MET A 112 -4.37 0.32 17.18
N GLN A 113 -4.28 1.63 17.50
CA GLN A 113 -3.09 2.21 18.11
C GLN A 113 -3.33 3.54 18.83
N LYS A 114 -2.49 3.86 19.82
CA LYS A 114 -2.69 5.02 20.70
C LYS A 114 -2.59 6.38 19.99
N THR A 115 -1.70 6.49 19.01
CA THR A 115 -1.40 7.77 18.34
C THR A 115 -1.99 7.90 16.94
N ALA A 116 -2.51 6.80 16.38
CA ALA A 116 -2.99 6.74 14.99
C ALA A 116 -1.94 7.16 13.93
N CYS A 117 -0.65 6.90 14.21
CA CYS A 117 0.48 7.19 13.33
C CYS A 117 1.09 5.91 12.72
N MET A 118 1.61 5.97 11.50
CA MET A 118 2.30 4.82 10.91
C MET A 118 3.55 4.47 11.74
N ASP A 119 3.50 3.36 12.48
CA ASP A 119 4.63 2.81 13.20
C ASP A 119 5.08 1.50 12.54
N GLN A 120 6.21 0.93 13.00
CA GLN A 120 6.73 -0.31 12.44
C GLN A 120 5.73 -1.46 12.48
N ARG A 121 4.85 -1.51 13.49
CA ARG A 121 3.89 -2.59 13.67
C ARG A 121 2.75 -2.47 12.66
N VAL A 122 2.21 -1.26 12.48
CA VAL A 122 1.16 -0.98 11.49
C VAL A 122 1.70 -1.15 10.07
N TRP A 123 2.96 -0.75 9.83
CA TRP A 123 3.64 -1.00 8.56
C TRP A 123 3.82 -2.49 8.28
N SER A 124 4.24 -3.28 9.27
CA SER A 124 4.36 -4.74 9.11
C SER A 124 3.00 -5.39 8.81
N LEU A 125 1.92 -4.89 9.42
CA LEU A 125 0.56 -5.36 9.14
C LEU A 125 0.14 -5.01 7.71
N TYR A 126 0.45 -3.79 7.25
CA TYR A 126 0.21 -3.37 5.87
C TYR A 126 0.90 -4.31 4.88
N LEU A 127 2.20 -4.58 5.07
CA LEU A 127 2.97 -5.45 4.19
C LEU A 127 2.35 -6.86 4.06
N ARG A 128 1.91 -7.45 5.18
CA ARG A 128 1.38 -8.82 5.22
C ARG A 128 -0.08 -8.95 4.81
N GLU A 129 -0.94 -8.05 5.24
CA GLU A 129 -2.39 -8.20 5.09
C GLU A 129 -2.94 -7.40 3.91
N VAL A 130 -2.25 -6.34 3.48
CA VAL A 130 -2.71 -5.48 2.38
C VAL A 130 -1.85 -5.67 1.14
N LEU A 131 -0.53 -5.64 1.28
CA LEU A 131 0.37 -5.67 0.12
C LEU A 131 0.60 -7.10 -0.40
N GLN A 132 0.88 -8.07 0.48
CA GLN A 132 1.12 -9.47 0.10
C GLN A 132 0.09 -10.04 -0.87
N PRO A 133 -1.23 -9.90 -0.62
CA PRO A 133 -2.24 -10.55 -1.46
C PRO A 133 -2.45 -9.86 -2.82
N GLU A 134 -1.85 -8.69 -3.03
CA GLU A 134 -2.04 -7.84 -4.21
C GLU A 134 -0.80 -7.73 -5.10
N VAL A 135 0.37 -8.16 -4.59
CA VAL A 135 1.63 -8.08 -5.33
C VAL A 135 1.89 -9.38 -6.08
N ASP A 136 1.81 -9.31 -7.41
CA ASP A 136 2.33 -10.33 -8.30
C ASP A 136 3.85 -10.24 -8.35
N CYS A 137 4.55 -11.37 -8.52
CA CYS A 137 6.00 -11.37 -8.55
C CYS A 137 6.60 -11.67 -9.92
N PRO A 138 7.66 -10.93 -10.33
CA PRO A 138 8.45 -9.97 -9.53
C PRO A 138 7.94 -8.50 -9.58
N SER A 139 8.16 -7.71 -8.50
CA SER A 139 7.60 -6.35 -8.34
C SER A 139 8.55 -5.36 -7.63
N VAL A 140 8.43 -4.05 -7.87
CA VAL A 140 9.15 -3.02 -7.11
C VAL A 140 8.16 -2.23 -6.26
N VAL A 141 8.41 -2.14 -4.96
CA VAL A 141 7.58 -1.37 -4.02
C VAL A 141 8.26 -0.04 -3.75
N LEU A 142 7.72 1.03 -4.35
CA LEU A 142 8.16 2.39 -4.08
C LEU A 142 7.44 2.93 -2.84
N ALA A 143 8.18 3.21 -1.77
CA ALA A 143 7.62 3.73 -0.52
C ALA A 143 8.27 5.07 -0.13
N ASP A 144 7.53 5.94 0.56
CA ASP A 144 8.12 7.17 1.13
C ASP A 144 9.20 6.77 2.15
N LYS A 145 10.24 7.60 2.27
CA LYS A 145 11.35 7.49 3.22
C LYS A 145 10.90 7.84 4.64
N PHE A 146 9.83 7.21 5.11
CA PHE A 146 9.49 7.21 6.52
C PHE A 146 10.39 6.20 7.25
N THR A 147 10.84 6.53 8.45
CA THR A 147 11.83 5.73 9.20
C THR A 147 11.35 4.29 9.44
N CYS A 148 10.03 4.06 9.57
CA CYS A 148 9.48 2.71 9.67
C CYS A 148 9.48 1.91 8.36
N ASN A 149 9.44 2.58 7.21
CA ASN A 149 9.45 1.90 5.93
C ASN A 149 10.83 1.29 5.66
N VAL A 150 11.90 1.98 6.06
CA VAL A 150 13.29 1.62 5.74
C VAL A 150 13.98 0.83 6.87
N LEU A 151 13.25 0.39 7.89
CA LEU A 151 13.80 -0.46 8.94
C LEU A 151 14.17 -1.85 8.38
N LYS A 152 15.28 -2.43 8.84
CA LYS A 152 15.74 -3.77 8.44
C LYS A 152 14.65 -4.84 8.51
N LYS A 153 13.75 -4.70 9.49
CA LYS A 153 12.58 -5.58 9.66
C LYS A 153 11.62 -5.55 8.47
N SER A 154 11.45 -4.42 7.80
CA SER A 154 10.60 -4.27 6.62
C SER A 154 11.17 -5.01 5.41
N TYR A 155 12.50 -4.93 5.23
CA TYR A 155 13.22 -5.70 4.21
C TYR A 155 13.10 -7.21 4.44
N ASN A 156 13.31 -7.68 5.68
CA ASN A 156 13.14 -9.10 6.00
C ASN A 156 11.71 -9.60 5.74
N ILE A 157 10.67 -8.80 6.01
CA ILE A 157 9.29 -9.20 5.69
C ILE A 157 9.12 -9.37 4.17
N LEU A 158 9.64 -8.43 3.37
CA LEU A 158 9.54 -8.50 1.91
C LEU A 158 10.37 -9.64 1.30
N GLU A 159 11.58 -9.86 1.79
CA GLU A 159 12.48 -10.89 1.27
C GLU A 159 12.16 -12.30 1.80
N ASP A 160 11.90 -12.44 3.10
CA ASP A 160 11.81 -13.74 3.78
C ASP A 160 10.38 -14.25 3.92
N GLU A 161 9.39 -13.36 4.09
CA GLU A 161 7.99 -13.77 4.39
C GLU A 161 7.07 -13.64 3.19
N LEU A 162 7.23 -12.57 2.42
CA LEU A 162 6.39 -12.33 1.26
C LEU A 162 6.80 -13.24 0.09
N PHE A 163 7.99 -13.86 0.15
CA PHE A 163 8.64 -14.67 -0.92
C PHE A 163 8.56 -14.06 -2.31
N CYS A 164 8.26 -12.78 -2.30
CA CYS A 164 8.07 -12.00 -3.47
C CYS A 164 9.45 -11.43 -3.72
N SER A 165 9.96 -11.53 -4.94
CA SER A 165 11.14 -10.76 -5.35
C SER A 165 10.74 -9.28 -5.43
N ALA A 166 10.22 -8.74 -4.33
CA ALA A 166 9.65 -7.44 -4.15
C ALA A 166 10.69 -6.56 -3.46
N TYR A 167 11.24 -5.61 -4.21
CA TYR A 167 12.31 -4.76 -3.71
C TYR A 167 11.71 -3.49 -3.15
N LEU A 168 11.93 -3.27 -1.85
CA LEU A 168 11.53 -2.03 -1.21
C LEU A 168 12.52 -0.93 -1.56
N GLN A 169 12.09 -0.02 -2.42
CA GLN A 169 12.91 1.12 -2.77
C GLN A 169 12.33 2.38 -2.11
N PRO A 170 13.05 2.98 -1.15
CA PRO A 170 12.64 4.26 -0.59
C PRO A 170 12.79 5.35 -1.65
N LEU A 171 11.78 6.21 -1.74
CA LEU A 171 11.87 7.42 -2.54
C LEU A 171 12.92 8.36 -1.94
N PRO A 172 13.63 9.16 -2.78
CA PRO A 172 14.52 10.20 -2.28
C PRO A 172 13.78 11.15 -1.35
N ALA A 173 14.49 11.72 -0.37
CA ALA A 173 13.88 12.66 0.57
C ALA A 173 13.22 13.83 -0.17
N ASN A 174 12.08 14.31 0.35
CA ASN A 174 11.31 15.45 -0.18
C ASN A 174 10.72 15.25 -1.60
N THR A 175 10.60 13.99 -2.06
CA THR A 175 10.02 13.70 -3.38
C THR A 175 8.60 13.12 -3.32
N THR A 176 8.04 12.92 -2.13
CA THR A 176 6.70 12.33 -1.92
C THR A 176 5.63 13.04 -2.76
N SER A 177 5.61 14.37 -2.72
CA SER A 177 4.67 15.22 -3.47
C SER A 177 4.92 15.27 -4.99
N VAL A 178 5.90 14.53 -5.52
CA VAL A 178 6.22 14.51 -6.96
C VAL A 178 6.27 13.07 -7.49
N LEU A 179 6.57 12.11 -6.61
CA LEU A 179 6.88 10.72 -6.96
C LEU A 179 5.95 9.68 -6.36
N GLN A 180 5.00 10.07 -5.51
CA GLN A 180 3.93 9.16 -5.09
C GLN A 180 2.66 9.45 -5.89
N PRO A 181 2.37 8.68 -6.96
CA PRO A 181 1.09 8.73 -7.67
C PRO A 181 -0.11 8.61 -6.74
N LEU A 182 0.02 7.84 -5.64
CA LEU A 182 -1.00 7.74 -4.62
C LEU A 182 -1.32 9.11 -4.01
N ASP A 183 -0.33 9.88 -3.60
CA ASP A 183 -0.55 11.19 -2.98
C ASP A 183 -1.00 12.26 -3.98
N MET A 184 -0.41 12.25 -5.18
CA MET A 184 -0.65 13.27 -6.22
C MET A 184 -1.94 13.05 -7.02
N GLY A 185 -2.27 11.81 -7.36
CA GLY A 185 -3.37 11.47 -8.25
C GLY A 185 -4.61 10.93 -7.52
N VAL A 186 -4.42 10.14 -6.47
CA VAL A 186 -5.51 9.40 -5.79
C VAL A 186 -5.97 10.12 -4.53
N MET A 187 -5.06 10.43 -3.62
CA MET A 187 -5.37 10.80 -2.24
C MET A 187 -5.98 12.19 -2.13
N GLY A 188 -5.51 13.15 -2.94
CA GLY A 188 -6.11 14.48 -3.02
C GLY A 188 -7.58 14.42 -3.45
N ARG A 189 -7.87 13.63 -4.49
CA ARG A 189 -9.24 13.44 -4.99
C ARG A 189 -10.10 12.66 -4.01
N PHE A 190 -9.58 11.60 -3.42
CA PHE A 190 -10.22 10.81 -2.37
C PHE A 190 -10.69 11.72 -1.22
N LYS A 191 -9.79 12.53 -0.66
CA LYS A 191 -10.09 13.49 0.42
C LYS A 191 -11.17 14.50 0.00
N GLN A 192 -11.12 15.00 -1.23
CA GLN A 192 -12.13 15.93 -1.75
C GLN A 192 -13.53 15.31 -1.81
N ILE A 193 -13.65 14.06 -2.28
CA ILE A 193 -14.95 13.35 -2.36
C ILE A 193 -15.45 13.03 -0.95
N CYS A 194 -14.58 12.53 -0.07
CA CYS A 194 -14.91 12.31 1.35
C CYS A 194 -15.46 13.57 2.02
N HIS A 195 -14.81 14.73 1.79
CA HIS A 195 -15.28 15.99 2.34
C HIS A 195 -16.66 16.40 1.81
N ARG A 196 -16.90 16.23 0.49
CA ARG A 196 -18.20 16.53 -0.11
C ARG A 196 -19.31 15.65 0.45
N LYS A 197 -19.07 14.34 0.59
CA LYS A 197 -20.05 13.41 1.15
C LYS A 197 -20.36 13.74 2.61
N TRP A 198 -19.34 14.07 3.43
CA TRP A 198 -19.54 14.52 4.81
C TRP A 198 -20.57 15.65 4.89
N ILE A 199 -20.42 16.72 4.11
CA ILE A 199 -21.30 17.90 4.19
C ILE A 199 -22.78 17.55 4.01
N THR A 200 -23.08 16.51 3.22
CA THR A 200 -24.45 16.05 2.93
C THR A 200 -24.96 14.95 3.86
N GLU A 201 -24.12 14.40 4.73
CA GLU A 201 -24.49 13.30 5.62
C GLU A 201 -25.29 13.76 6.83
N VAL A 202 -26.13 12.87 7.35
CA VAL A 202 -26.90 13.10 8.57
C VAL A 202 -25.93 13.27 9.74
N LYS A 203 -26.22 14.28 10.57
CA LYS A 203 -25.42 14.54 11.77
C LYS A 203 -25.60 13.40 12.79
N VAL A 204 -24.48 12.82 13.18
CA VAL A 204 -24.38 11.83 14.26
C VAL A 204 -23.81 12.46 15.54
N VAL A 205 -24.14 11.90 16.70
CA VAL A 205 -23.89 12.55 18.00
C VAL A 205 -22.72 11.91 18.74
N THR A 206 -22.75 10.59 18.91
CA THR A 206 -21.78 9.86 19.72
C THR A 206 -20.43 9.70 19.01
N ALA A 207 -19.37 9.42 19.78
CA ALA A 207 -18.05 9.19 19.21
C ALA A 207 -18.00 7.92 18.35
N ALA A 208 -18.70 6.86 18.76
CA ALA A 208 -18.80 5.59 18.04
C ALA A 208 -19.51 5.78 16.69
N GLU A 209 -20.66 6.46 16.67
CA GLU A 209 -21.39 6.74 15.41
C GLU A 209 -20.55 7.60 14.46
N LYS A 210 -19.80 8.58 14.98
CA LYS A 210 -18.89 9.41 14.18
C LYS A 210 -17.77 8.59 13.53
N ARG A 211 -17.16 7.67 14.28
CA ARG A 211 -16.14 6.75 13.76
C ARG A 211 -16.73 5.84 12.67
N LEU A 212 -17.86 5.20 12.96
CA LEU A 212 -18.50 4.29 12.02
C LEU A 212 -18.92 5.01 10.73
N SER A 213 -19.51 6.20 10.83
CA SER A 213 -19.89 7.01 9.67
C SER A 213 -18.67 7.37 8.82
N MET A 214 -17.54 7.74 9.45
CA MET A 214 -16.29 8.03 8.74
C MET A 214 -15.72 6.79 8.03
N ILE A 215 -15.76 5.62 8.67
CA ILE A 215 -15.31 4.34 8.09
C ILE A 215 -16.17 3.98 6.88
N GLN A 216 -17.49 3.99 7.03
CA GLN A 216 -18.43 3.66 5.96
C GLN A 216 -18.27 4.61 4.75
N ARG A 217 -18.09 5.90 5.02
CA ARG A 217 -17.82 6.89 3.97
C ARG A 217 -16.51 6.60 3.25
N THR A 218 -15.44 6.30 4.00
CA THR A 218 -14.11 5.99 3.46
C THR A 218 -14.19 4.79 2.52
N ILE A 219 -14.83 3.70 2.95
CA ILE A 219 -15.03 2.49 2.15
C ILE A 219 -15.81 2.81 0.87
N LYS A 220 -16.97 3.44 1.02
CA LYS A 220 -17.83 3.78 -0.12
C LYS A 220 -17.12 4.65 -1.14
N VAL A 221 -16.36 5.66 -0.68
CA VAL A 221 -15.61 6.53 -1.59
C VAL A 221 -14.50 5.76 -2.30
N TRP A 222 -13.78 4.87 -1.60
CA TRP A 222 -12.73 4.05 -2.20
C TRP A 222 -13.27 3.10 -3.27
N GLU A 223 -14.42 2.46 -3.02
CA GLU A 223 -15.08 1.57 -3.97
C GLU A 223 -15.66 2.33 -5.18
N ASP A 224 -16.20 3.53 -4.95
CA ASP A 224 -16.78 4.38 -6.01
C ASP A 224 -15.70 5.03 -6.92
N MET A 225 -14.42 5.05 -6.50
CA MET A 225 -13.34 5.67 -7.27
C MET A 225 -12.99 4.81 -8.49
N LYS A 226 -13.34 5.30 -9.67
CA LYS A 226 -13.00 4.68 -10.95
C LYS A 226 -11.60 5.09 -11.42
N GLU A 227 -10.98 4.26 -12.28
CA GLU A 227 -9.63 4.50 -12.82
C GLU A 227 -9.50 5.86 -13.54
N ASP A 228 -10.53 6.27 -14.29
CA ASP A 228 -10.60 7.56 -14.99
C ASP A 228 -10.69 8.78 -14.04
N THR A 229 -10.90 8.52 -12.75
CA THR A 229 -11.02 9.55 -11.71
C THR A 229 -9.68 9.86 -11.05
N VAL A 230 -8.66 9.02 -11.28
CA VAL A 230 -7.27 9.20 -10.84
C VAL A 230 -6.51 9.92 -11.95
N ARG A 231 -5.84 11.03 -11.61
CA ARG A 231 -5.05 11.83 -12.55
C ARG A 231 -3.57 11.48 -12.51
#